data_AF-A0A355V5G2-F1
#
_entry.id   AF-A0A355V5G2-F1
#
_cell.length_a   1.000
_cell.length_b   1.000
_cell.length_c   1.000
_cell.angle_alpha   90.00
_cell.angle_beta   90.00
_cell.angle_gamma   90.00
#
_symmetry.space_group_name_H-M   'P 1'
#
loop_
_entity.id
_entity.type
_entity.pdbx_description
1 polymer ?
#
loop_
_entity_poly.entity_id
_entity_poly.type
_entity_poly.pdbx_seq_one_letter_code
_entity_poly.pdbx_strand_id
1 'polypeptide(L)'
;MKKIIKATFALCTVAILAASLAGCSGKVNIIEDPNPYTFVNKGRPVAEYDDGMTIDGKLDEACWTSEEQRWLYGVDKLNENAEQFAEIACTAFYGEKGIFFGLKVEETGNRIWVNHTAGRDGGHINSAVDMYFGPVLADKNAASGQTFEFSFVADGQYVSRINQAGLVEILTSYDKLPVVATQTIGGEVNTPECTGYVVEAFFPYVFLEFAGWEIPEDKSEMVIGINPVHIFSFSYNGELDRVDRLWSNWAPNYGIAGDWLTPHTYFHFGQKGLLSYDYTVTYGGTGKGTVKEKNGMPCILQQADATFEIDAINGADITKLTVNGVSYLDDLNYTGARATFTVNNPTEDIEIEIDFD
;
A
#
# COMPACT_ATOMS: atom_id res chain seq x y z
N MET A 1 52.87 -33.11 52.04
CA MET A 1 53.13 -31.70 52.40
C MET A 1 52.90 -30.65 51.30
N LYS A 2 52.94 -30.97 49.98
CA LYS A 2 52.75 -29.95 48.91
C LYS A 2 51.28 -29.64 48.52
N LYS A 3 50.29 -30.40 49.00
CA LYS A 3 48.86 -30.17 48.69
C LYS A 3 48.08 -29.36 49.75
N ILE A 4 48.63 -29.18 50.96
CA ILE A 4 47.96 -28.45 52.06
C ILE A 4 48.30 -26.94 52.02
N ILE A 5 49.43 -26.55 51.40
CA ILE A 5 49.86 -25.14 51.32
C ILE A 5 49.10 -24.36 50.22
N LYS A 6 48.57 -25.03 49.19
CA LYS A 6 47.81 -24.35 48.12
C LYS A 6 46.35 -24.03 48.48
N ALA A 7 45.73 -24.79 49.39
CA ALA A 7 44.36 -24.54 49.83
C ALA A 7 44.27 -23.37 50.82
N THR A 8 45.33 -23.12 51.59
CA THR A 8 45.35 -22.06 52.61
C THR A 8 45.57 -20.66 52.01
N PHE A 9 46.27 -20.56 50.87
CA PHE A 9 46.48 -19.27 50.19
C PHE A 9 45.25 -18.79 49.38
N ALA A 10 44.45 -19.73 48.86
CA ALA A 10 43.21 -19.44 48.13
C ALA A 10 42.06 -19.03 49.07
N LEU A 11 41.99 -19.57 50.30
CA LEU A 11 40.96 -19.18 51.25
C LEU A 11 41.16 -17.76 51.82
N CYS A 12 42.42 -17.35 52.02
CA CYS A 12 42.72 -15.99 52.50
C CYS A 12 42.54 -14.90 51.43
N THR A 13 42.69 -15.21 50.14
CA THR A 13 42.47 -14.24 49.06
C THR A 13 40.99 -13.97 48.79
N VAL A 14 40.10 -14.97 48.94
CA VAL A 14 38.64 -14.77 48.82
C VAL A 14 38.08 -14.01 50.03
N ALA A 15 38.62 -14.21 51.23
CA ALA A 15 38.21 -13.46 52.42
C ALA A 15 38.60 -11.97 52.39
N ILE A 16 39.74 -11.63 51.78
CA ILE A 16 40.18 -10.22 51.64
C ILE A 16 39.41 -9.49 50.52
N LEU A 17 39.03 -10.18 49.44
CA LEU A 17 38.19 -9.62 48.36
C LEU A 17 36.71 -9.44 48.77
N ALA A 18 36.19 -10.27 49.68
CA ALA A 18 34.84 -10.08 50.24
C ALA A 18 34.77 -8.88 51.20
N ALA A 19 35.87 -8.55 51.90
CA ALA A 19 35.94 -7.42 52.81
C ALA A 19 36.12 -6.06 52.10
N SER A 20 36.70 -6.02 50.89
CA SER A 20 36.83 -4.78 50.11
C SER A 20 35.56 -4.38 49.35
N LEU A 21 34.59 -5.29 49.19
CA LEU A 21 33.27 -5.01 48.59
C LEU A 21 32.18 -4.66 49.62
N ALA A 22 32.41 -4.93 50.91
CA ALA A 22 31.48 -4.55 51.99
C ALA A 22 31.61 -3.07 52.43
N GLY A 23 32.69 -2.38 52.00
CA GLY A 23 33.01 -1.00 52.38
C GLY A 23 32.17 0.10 51.71
N CYS A 24 31.30 -0.24 50.75
CA CYS A 24 30.34 0.70 50.16
C CYS A 24 28.88 0.37 50.53
N SER A 25 28.65 -0.28 51.67
CA SER A 25 27.31 -0.53 52.24
C SER A 25 26.85 0.56 53.21
N GLY A 26 27.51 1.73 53.19
CA GLY A 26 26.92 2.93 53.78
C GLY A 26 25.58 3.15 53.07
N LYS A 27 24.48 3.07 53.82
CA LYS A 27 23.14 3.44 53.33
C LYS A 27 23.31 4.76 52.59
N VAL A 28 23.16 4.73 51.28
CA VAL A 28 23.00 5.96 50.51
C VAL A 28 21.74 6.58 51.10
N ASN A 29 21.91 7.64 51.90
CA ASN A 29 20.79 8.50 52.24
C ASN A 29 20.41 9.17 50.93
N ILE A 30 19.49 8.54 50.20
CA ILE A 30 18.78 9.17 49.10
C ILE A 30 17.95 10.27 49.77
N ILE A 31 18.46 11.49 49.73
CA ILE A 31 17.70 12.66 50.09
C ILE A 31 16.75 12.88 48.92
N GLU A 32 15.47 12.60 49.11
CA GLU A 32 14.46 12.93 48.10
C GLU A 32 14.53 14.42 47.80
N ASP A 33 14.68 14.76 46.52
CA ASP A 33 14.63 16.15 46.10
C ASP A 33 13.23 16.70 46.44
N PRO A 34 13.11 17.73 47.30
CA PRO A 34 11.81 18.32 47.62
C PRO A 34 11.14 18.96 46.39
N ASN A 35 11.86 19.15 45.28
CA ASN A 35 11.35 19.62 44.00
C ASN A 35 11.86 18.71 42.86
N PRO A 36 11.35 17.47 42.74
CA PRO A 36 11.81 16.55 41.71
C PRO A 36 11.66 17.20 40.33
N TYR A 37 12.76 17.27 39.58
CA TYR A 37 12.73 17.78 38.21
C TYR A 37 11.78 16.93 37.36
N THR A 38 10.62 17.48 37.02
CA THR A 38 9.68 16.88 36.08
C THR A 38 9.89 17.51 34.71
N PHE A 39 10.35 16.73 33.74
CA PHE A 39 10.33 17.13 32.34
C PHE A 39 9.20 16.39 31.63
N VAL A 40 8.28 17.15 31.06
CA VAL A 40 7.33 16.61 30.09
C VAL A 40 8.00 16.71 28.73
N ASN A 41 8.37 15.57 28.14
CA ASN A 41 8.73 15.52 26.72
C ASN A 41 7.55 16.10 25.94
N LYS A 42 7.70 17.31 25.39
CA LYS A 42 6.75 17.78 24.39
C LYS A 42 6.78 16.74 23.26
N GLY A 43 5.60 16.28 22.84
CA GLY A 43 5.49 15.40 21.68
C GLY A 43 6.25 16.01 20.50
N ARG A 44 6.70 15.18 19.57
CA ARG A 44 7.27 15.68 18.31
C ARG A 44 6.18 16.48 17.59
N PRO A 45 6.50 17.63 16.98
CA PRO A 45 5.53 18.32 16.15
C PRO A 45 5.14 17.39 14.99
N VAL A 46 3.89 17.47 14.57
CA VAL A 46 3.33 16.70 13.45
C VAL A 46 2.98 17.70 12.36
N ALA A 47 3.08 17.29 11.10
CA ALA A 47 2.66 18.13 9.99
C ALA A 47 1.20 18.53 10.13
N GLU A 48 0.91 19.79 9.81
CA GLU A 48 -0.45 20.32 9.81
C GLU A 48 -1.19 19.81 8.56
N TYR A 49 -2.31 19.12 8.76
CA TYR A 49 -3.21 18.67 7.71
C TYR A 49 -4.48 19.52 7.67
N ASP A 50 -5.30 19.30 6.65
CA ASP A 50 -6.50 20.08 6.36
C ASP A 50 -7.54 20.02 7.49
N ASP A 51 -8.34 21.08 7.60
CA ASP A 51 -9.43 21.12 8.57
C ASP A 51 -10.45 20.02 8.26
N GLY A 52 -10.84 19.27 9.30
CA GLY A 52 -11.79 18.16 9.18
C GLY A 52 -11.16 16.82 8.80
N MET A 53 -9.84 16.78 8.54
CA MET A 53 -9.10 15.52 8.44
C MET A 53 -8.60 15.07 9.82
N THR A 54 -8.66 13.77 10.08
CA THR A 54 -7.82 13.10 11.08
C THR A 54 -6.94 12.08 10.38
N ILE A 55 -5.86 11.66 11.04
CA ILE A 55 -5.00 10.57 10.55
C ILE A 55 -4.94 9.54 11.67
N ASP A 56 -5.92 8.65 11.70
CA ASP A 56 -6.10 7.66 12.78
C ASP A 56 -6.27 6.21 12.28
N GLY A 57 -6.21 6.01 10.96
CA GLY A 57 -6.31 4.71 10.32
C GLY A 57 -7.75 4.28 10.08
N LYS A 58 -8.72 5.17 10.32
CA LYS A 58 -10.09 5.05 9.82
C LYS A 58 -10.22 5.86 8.54
N LEU A 59 -11.21 5.49 7.74
CA LEU A 59 -11.54 6.19 6.50
C LEU A 59 -12.98 6.69 6.61
N ASP A 60 -13.26 7.49 7.66
CA ASP A 60 -14.61 7.95 8.01
C ASP A 60 -14.85 9.44 7.75
N GLU A 61 -13.81 10.17 7.33
CA GLU A 61 -13.88 11.52 6.82
C GLU A 61 -14.70 11.60 5.53
N ALA A 62 -15.30 12.77 5.30
CA ALA A 62 -16.20 13.01 4.16
C ALA A 62 -15.51 12.84 2.80
N CYS A 63 -14.21 13.07 2.70
CA CYS A 63 -13.46 12.86 1.46
C CYS A 63 -13.44 11.38 1.03
N TRP A 64 -13.36 10.45 1.99
CA TRP A 64 -13.30 9.01 1.72
C TRP A 64 -14.63 8.42 1.27
N THR A 65 -15.74 9.01 1.74
CA THR A 65 -17.11 8.53 1.52
C THR A 65 -17.89 9.32 0.47
N SER A 66 -17.27 10.35 -0.11
CA SER A 66 -17.86 11.14 -1.20
C SER A 66 -18.15 10.27 -2.44
N GLU A 67 -19.30 10.49 -3.07
CA GLU A 67 -19.66 9.82 -4.34
C GLU A 67 -18.68 10.14 -5.48
N GLU A 68 -17.96 11.26 -5.38
CA GLU A 68 -16.97 11.66 -6.38
C GLU A 68 -15.59 11.05 -6.14
N GLN A 69 -15.36 10.42 -4.98
CA GLN A 69 -14.08 9.81 -4.65
C GLN A 69 -13.98 8.43 -5.29
N ARG A 70 -13.11 8.29 -6.30
CA ARG A 70 -12.92 7.02 -7.00
C ARG A 70 -11.85 6.16 -6.36
N TRP A 71 -12.22 4.94 -6.01
CA TRP A 71 -11.32 3.94 -5.43
C TRP A 71 -10.84 2.96 -6.49
N LEU A 72 -9.57 2.61 -6.43
CA LEU A 72 -9.05 1.42 -7.09
C LEU A 72 -9.40 0.22 -6.22
N TYR A 73 -10.09 -0.76 -6.80
CA TYR A 73 -10.37 -2.04 -6.16
C TYR A 73 -9.68 -3.16 -6.93
N GLY A 74 -9.10 -4.11 -6.21
CA GLY A 74 -8.53 -5.30 -6.81
C GLY A 74 -8.56 -6.50 -5.88
N VAL A 75 -8.43 -7.67 -6.47
CA VAL A 75 -8.23 -8.94 -5.78
C VAL A 75 -6.84 -9.46 -6.14
N ASP A 76 -6.01 -9.65 -5.13
CA ASP A 76 -4.69 -10.27 -5.27
C ASP A 76 -4.78 -11.75 -4.91
N LYS A 77 -4.16 -12.61 -5.73
CA LYS A 77 -4.20 -14.06 -5.53
C LYS A 77 -2.81 -14.63 -5.72
N LEU A 78 -2.46 -15.63 -4.91
CA LEU A 78 -1.20 -16.37 -5.08
C LEU A 78 -1.14 -17.08 -6.45
N ASN A 79 -2.29 -17.53 -6.95
CA ASN A 79 -2.51 -18.06 -8.29
C ASN A 79 -4.03 -18.13 -8.57
N GLU A 80 -4.42 -18.41 -9.81
CA GLU A 80 -5.82 -18.40 -10.28
C GLU A 80 -6.78 -19.29 -9.46
N ASN A 81 -6.27 -20.36 -8.85
CA ASN A 81 -7.07 -21.34 -8.09
C ASN A 81 -6.85 -21.25 -6.57
N ALA A 82 -6.15 -20.22 -6.09
CA ALA A 82 -5.84 -20.09 -4.68
C ALA A 82 -7.11 -19.77 -3.87
N GLU A 83 -7.32 -20.52 -2.79
CA GLU A 83 -8.30 -20.16 -1.74
C GLU A 83 -7.83 -18.95 -0.92
N GLN A 84 -6.51 -18.69 -0.94
CA GLN A 84 -5.89 -17.53 -0.32
C GLN A 84 -5.88 -16.35 -1.29
N PHE A 85 -6.44 -15.23 -0.86
CA PHE A 85 -6.49 -13.99 -1.64
C PHE A 85 -6.54 -12.77 -0.72
N ALA A 86 -6.30 -11.60 -1.27
CA ALA A 86 -6.50 -10.32 -0.60
C ALA A 86 -7.40 -9.43 -1.43
N GLU A 87 -8.39 -8.82 -0.80
CA GLU A 87 -9.13 -7.69 -1.37
C GLU A 87 -8.41 -6.42 -0.94
N ILE A 88 -7.99 -5.60 -1.90
CA ILE A 88 -7.30 -4.35 -1.61
C ILE A 88 -8.01 -3.21 -2.32
N ALA A 89 -8.20 -2.13 -1.57
CA ALA A 89 -8.76 -0.89 -2.08
C ALA A 89 -7.76 0.24 -1.81
N CYS A 90 -7.48 1.09 -2.79
CA CYS A 90 -6.58 2.23 -2.63
C CYS A 90 -7.17 3.48 -3.30
N THR A 91 -6.99 4.63 -2.69
CA THR A 91 -7.32 5.92 -3.28
C THR A 91 -6.40 7.03 -2.81
N ALA A 92 -6.50 8.18 -3.47
CA ALA A 92 -5.82 9.40 -3.09
C ALA A 92 -6.78 10.59 -3.15
N PHE A 93 -6.59 11.55 -2.26
CA PHE A 93 -7.34 12.81 -2.21
C PHE A 93 -6.36 13.98 -2.08
N TYR A 94 -6.54 15.03 -2.88
CA TYR A 94 -5.66 16.21 -2.82
C TYR A 94 -6.33 17.30 -2.02
N GLY A 95 -5.79 17.54 -0.83
CA GLY A 95 -6.20 18.62 0.05
C GLY A 95 -5.45 19.93 -0.24
N GLU A 96 -5.66 20.91 0.63
CA GLU A 96 -4.98 22.20 0.60
C GLU A 96 -3.51 22.08 1.04
N LYS A 97 -3.22 21.25 2.05
CA LYS A 97 -1.87 21.13 2.64
C LYS A 97 -1.07 19.94 2.15
N GLY A 98 -1.68 18.99 1.44
CA GLY A 98 -0.98 17.81 0.92
C GLY A 98 -1.88 16.76 0.29
N ILE A 99 -1.30 15.58 0.07
CA ILE A 99 -1.99 14.43 -0.51
C ILE A 99 -2.32 13.44 0.61
N PHE A 100 -3.57 13.00 0.64
CA PHE A 100 -4.04 11.95 1.53
C PHE A 100 -4.15 10.64 0.75
N PHE A 101 -3.77 9.53 1.36
CA PHE A 101 -3.91 8.19 0.83
C PHE A 101 -4.77 7.36 1.77
N GLY A 102 -5.77 6.69 1.19
CA GLY A 102 -6.57 5.69 1.87
C GLY A 102 -6.28 4.34 1.26
N LEU A 103 -5.99 3.34 2.10
CA LEU A 103 -5.72 1.98 1.68
C LEU A 103 -6.41 1.01 2.65
N LYS A 104 -7.02 -0.04 2.11
CA LYS A 104 -7.62 -1.12 2.90
C LYS A 104 -7.18 -2.45 2.31
N VAL A 105 -6.70 -3.36 3.14
CA VAL A 105 -6.34 -4.74 2.79
C VAL A 105 -7.13 -5.70 3.66
N GLU A 106 -7.83 -6.65 3.06
CA GLU A 106 -8.48 -7.78 3.74
C GLU A 106 -7.97 -9.09 3.13
N GLU A 107 -7.23 -9.88 3.90
CA GLU A 107 -6.71 -11.19 3.52
C GLU A 107 -7.65 -12.32 3.95
N THR A 108 -7.98 -13.20 3.02
CA THR A 108 -8.71 -14.44 3.28
C THR A 108 -7.76 -15.63 3.21
N GLY A 109 -7.87 -16.54 4.18
CA GLY A 109 -7.09 -17.77 4.23
C GLY A 109 -5.61 -17.59 4.61
N ASN A 110 -5.18 -16.36 4.92
CA ASN A 110 -3.85 -16.05 5.44
C ASN A 110 -3.95 -15.31 6.78
N ARG A 111 -2.82 -15.15 7.48
CA ARG A 111 -2.72 -14.35 8.71
C ARG A 111 -1.86 -13.12 8.45
N ILE A 112 -2.20 -12.03 9.12
CA ILE A 112 -1.40 -10.80 9.11
C ILE A 112 -0.19 -10.98 10.03
N TRP A 113 1.00 -11.12 9.45
CA TRP A 113 2.24 -11.37 10.20
C TRP A 113 3.16 -10.15 10.21
N VAL A 114 3.49 -9.67 11.41
CA VAL A 114 4.42 -8.55 11.62
C VAL A 114 5.40 -8.87 12.74
N ASN A 115 6.70 -8.77 12.42
CA ASN A 115 7.80 -8.94 13.36
C ASN A 115 9.02 -8.13 12.87
N HIS A 116 9.41 -7.11 13.62
CA HIS A 116 10.48 -6.16 13.26
C HIS A 116 11.86 -6.67 13.63
N THR A 117 12.30 -7.74 12.94
CA THR A 117 13.72 -8.12 12.90
C THR A 117 14.39 -7.43 11.72
N ALA A 118 15.70 -7.18 11.83
CA ALA A 118 16.46 -6.56 10.74
C ALA A 118 16.34 -7.34 9.41
N GLY A 119 16.24 -8.67 9.46
CA GLY A 119 16.06 -9.52 8.29
C GLY A 119 14.68 -9.35 7.64
N ARG A 120 13.62 -9.22 8.45
CA ARG A 120 12.25 -9.07 7.95
C ARG A 120 11.96 -7.68 7.41
N ASP A 121 12.42 -6.65 8.10
CA ASP A 121 12.27 -5.26 7.65
C ASP A 121 13.11 -5.02 6.38
N GLY A 122 14.37 -5.51 6.36
CA GLY A 122 15.23 -5.40 5.17
C GLY A 122 14.77 -6.27 3.99
N GLY A 123 14.12 -7.40 4.27
CA GLY A 123 13.61 -8.32 3.25
C GLY A 123 12.17 -8.04 2.79
N HIS A 124 11.53 -6.99 3.32
CA HIS A 124 10.13 -6.63 3.02
C HIS A 124 9.17 -7.82 3.23
N ILE A 125 9.27 -8.51 4.38
CA ILE A 125 8.57 -9.78 4.66
C ILE A 125 7.31 -9.60 5.50
N ASN A 126 7.21 -8.52 6.29
CA ASN A 126 6.01 -8.24 7.08
C ASN A 126 4.80 -7.97 6.19
N SER A 127 3.60 -8.35 6.65
CA SER A 127 2.35 -7.99 5.99
C SER A 127 2.28 -6.48 5.88
N ALA A 128 2.29 -6.01 4.63
CA ALA A 128 2.46 -4.61 4.29
C ALA A 128 2.02 -4.34 2.85
N VAL A 129 1.89 -3.06 2.52
CA VAL A 129 1.90 -2.58 1.13
C VAL A 129 3.13 -1.71 0.93
N ASP A 130 4.03 -2.14 0.06
CA ASP A 130 5.10 -1.29 -0.47
C ASP A 130 4.50 -0.45 -1.60
N MET A 131 4.11 0.77 -1.29
CA MET A 131 3.54 1.68 -2.28
C MET A 131 4.64 2.42 -3.00
N TYR A 132 4.74 2.19 -4.31
CA TYR A 132 5.56 3.02 -5.19
C TYR A 132 4.69 4.14 -5.74
N PHE A 133 5.08 5.39 -5.52
CA PHE A 133 4.31 6.52 -6.06
C PHE A 133 5.18 7.70 -6.46
N GLY A 134 4.73 8.46 -7.44
CA GLY A 134 5.47 9.60 -7.98
C GLY A 134 4.59 10.48 -8.87
N PRO A 135 5.08 11.65 -9.27
CA PRO A 135 4.34 12.50 -10.19
C PRO A 135 4.41 11.91 -11.61
N VAL A 136 3.30 11.96 -12.34
CA VAL A 136 3.27 11.57 -13.75
C VAL A 136 3.73 12.76 -14.59
N LEU A 137 4.99 12.71 -15.04
CA LEU A 137 5.60 13.77 -15.84
C LEU A 137 5.88 13.32 -17.26
N ALA A 138 5.91 14.28 -18.20
CA ALA A 138 6.37 14.03 -19.56
C ALA A 138 7.86 13.61 -19.61
N ASP A 139 8.70 14.22 -18.77
CA ASP A 139 10.08 13.77 -18.55
C ASP A 139 10.09 12.59 -17.56
N LYS A 140 10.11 11.38 -18.11
CA LYS A 140 10.12 10.14 -17.34
C LYS A 140 11.36 9.99 -16.43
N ASN A 141 12.50 10.59 -16.79
CA ASN A 141 13.70 10.51 -15.96
C ASN A 141 13.56 11.39 -14.71
N ALA A 142 12.99 12.59 -14.87
CA ALA A 142 12.67 13.47 -13.75
C ALA A 142 11.68 12.79 -12.79
N ALA A 143 10.60 12.18 -13.33
CA ALA A 143 9.62 11.44 -12.54
C ALA A 143 10.25 10.26 -11.78
N SER A 144 11.18 9.53 -12.42
CA SER A 144 11.93 8.45 -11.76
C SER A 144 12.71 8.96 -10.56
N GLY A 145 13.35 10.12 -10.69
CA GLY A 145 14.09 10.83 -9.64
C GLY A 145 13.23 11.26 -8.43
N GLN A 146 11.91 11.26 -8.60
CA GLN A 146 10.92 11.75 -7.65
C GLN A 146 10.01 10.65 -7.12
N THR A 147 10.26 9.39 -7.51
CA THR A 147 9.45 8.25 -7.09
C THR A 147 9.81 7.80 -5.68
N PHE A 148 8.80 7.69 -4.83
CA PHE A 148 8.88 7.11 -3.51
C PHE A 148 8.69 5.60 -3.54
N GLU A 149 9.39 4.91 -2.66
CA GLU A 149 9.03 3.59 -2.12
C GLU A 149 8.62 3.83 -0.67
N PHE A 150 7.36 3.57 -0.34
CA PHE A 150 6.83 3.76 0.99
C PHE A 150 6.16 2.49 1.49
N SER A 151 6.75 1.86 2.50
CA SER A 151 6.25 0.61 3.08
C SER A 151 5.26 0.92 4.19
N PHE A 152 3.98 0.63 4.00
CA PHE A 152 2.97 0.69 5.05
C PHE A 152 2.82 -0.69 5.71
N VAL A 153 3.39 -0.86 6.90
CA VAL A 153 3.31 -2.12 7.64
C VAL A 153 1.98 -2.19 8.39
N ALA A 154 1.40 -3.39 8.46
CA ALA A 154 0.07 -3.61 9.05
C ALA A 154 -0.06 -3.21 10.54
N ASP A 155 1.05 -2.98 11.25
CA ASP A 155 1.05 -2.51 12.65
C ASP A 155 1.21 -0.99 12.79
N GLY A 156 1.26 -0.25 11.68
CA GLY A 156 1.42 1.21 11.67
C GLY A 156 2.86 1.71 11.55
N GLN A 157 3.86 0.82 11.55
CA GLN A 157 5.21 1.23 11.20
C GLN A 157 5.33 1.49 9.71
N TYR A 158 6.28 2.36 9.35
CA TYR A 158 6.56 2.65 7.96
C TYR A 158 8.03 2.92 7.69
N VAL A 159 8.42 2.77 6.42
CA VAL A 159 9.72 3.17 5.89
C VAL A 159 9.48 4.02 4.65
N SER A 160 10.12 5.19 4.58
CA SER A 160 9.99 6.13 3.47
C SER A 160 11.33 6.28 2.75
N ARG A 161 11.38 5.93 1.46
CA ARG A 161 12.56 6.15 0.60
C ARG A 161 12.15 6.88 -0.66
N ILE A 162 13.06 7.67 -1.22
CA ILE A 162 12.90 8.29 -2.54
C ILE A 162 14.06 7.92 -3.45
N ASN A 163 13.79 7.77 -4.73
CA ASN A 163 14.79 7.45 -5.73
C ASN A 163 15.54 8.70 -6.25
N GLN A 164 16.40 9.30 -5.43
CA GLN A 164 17.30 10.38 -5.86
C GLN A 164 18.69 9.82 -6.19
N ALA A 165 18.82 9.18 -7.35
CA ALA A 165 20.02 8.40 -7.75
C ALA A 165 20.28 7.16 -6.86
N GLY A 166 19.19 6.52 -6.45
CA GLY A 166 19.15 5.40 -5.50
C GLY A 166 18.07 5.63 -4.45
N LEU A 167 17.54 4.56 -3.88
CA LEU A 167 16.55 4.65 -2.81
C LEU A 167 17.24 5.10 -1.51
N VAL A 168 16.97 6.34 -1.12
CA VAL A 168 17.52 6.96 0.09
C VAL A 168 16.40 7.38 1.03
N GLU A 169 16.64 7.25 2.34
CA GLU A 169 15.71 7.72 3.36
C GLU A 169 15.66 9.26 3.36
N ILE A 170 14.44 9.82 3.42
CA ILE A 170 14.27 11.28 3.53
C ILE A 170 14.21 11.66 5.00
N LEU A 171 15.18 12.47 5.43
CA LEU A 171 15.22 13.03 6.78
C LEU A 171 15.01 14.54 6.73
N THR A 172 13.90 15.01 7.30
CA THR A 172 13.57 16.43 7.49
C THR A 172 12.99 16.63 8.90
N SER A 173 12.54 17.85 9.21
CA SER A 173 11.93 18.14 10.51
C SER A 173 10.58 17.44 10.67
N TYR A 174 10.21 17.04 11.89
CA TYR A 174 9.01 16.21 12.15
C TYR A 174 7.70 16.87 11.70
N ASP A 175 7.63 18.20 11.72
CA ASP A 175 6.52 19.02 11.22
C ASP A 175 6.34 18.98 9.69
N LYS A 176 7.24 18.31 8.98
CA LYS A 176 7.19 18.14 7.52
C LYS A 176 7.17 16.68 7.10
N LEU A 177 7.29 15.73 8.02
CA LEU A 177 7.26 14.32 7.65
C LEU A 177 5.82 13.87 7.36
N PRO A 178 5.65 12.84 6.52
CA PRO A 178 4.37 12.17 6.36
C PRO A 178 3.81 11.71 7.71
N VAL A 179 2.49 11.77 7.83
CA VAL A 179 1.75 11.26 8.99
C VAL A 179 1.03 10.01 8.54
N VAL A 180 1.19 8.91 9.26
CA VAL A 180 0.61 7.62 8.91
C VAL A 180 -0.04 7.01 10.13
N ALA A 181 -1.21 6.45 9.94
CA ALA A 181 -1.88 5.63 10.93
C ALA A 181 -2.44 4.38 10.27
N THR A 182 -2.44 3.28 11.04
CA THR A 182 -2.97 2.00 10.60
C THR A 182 -3.94 1.48 11.65
N GLN A 183 -5.07 0.95 11.21
CA GLN A 183 -6.03 0.23 12.04
C GLN A 183 -6.15 -1.21 11.55
N THR A 184 -5.98 -2.18 12.44
CA THR A 184 -6.19 -3.59 12.09
C THR A 184 -7.68 -3.94 12.01
N ILE A 185 -8.00 -4.90 11.15
CA ILE A 185 -9.37 -5.41 10.95
C ILE A 185 -9.52 -6.71 11.73
N GLY A 186 -10.52 -6.77 12.61
CA GLY A 186 -10.87 -7.95 13.42
C GLY A 186 -10.10 -8.06 14.75
N GLY A 187 -8.77 -8.17 14.71
CA GLY A 187 -7.91 -8.37 15.89
C GLY A 187 -6.54 -7.71 15.76
N GLU A 188 -5.66 -7.93 16.73
CA GLU A 188 -4.25 -7.45 16.66
C GLU A 188 -3.46 -8.26 15.61
N VAL A 189 -2.45 -7.66 14.99
CA VAL A 189 -1.51 -8.41 14.12
C VAL A 189 -0.97 -9.66 14.84
N ASN A 190 -0.66 -10.71 14.07
CA ASN A 190 -0.21 -12.02 14.56
C ASN A 190 -1.27 -12.86 15.29
N THR A 191 -2.52 -12.39 15.38
CA THR A 191 -3.65 -13.17 15.91
C THR A 191 -4.49 -13.81 14.79
N PRO A 192 -5.17 -14.94 15.03
CA PRO A 192 -6.09 -15.54 14.05
C PRO A 192 -7.28 -14.66 13.65
N GLU A 193 -7.66 -13.70 14.50
CA GLU A 193 -8.80 -12.82 14.29
C GLU A 193 -8.45 -11.62 13.37
N CYS A 194 -7.17 -11.32 13.21
CA CYS A 194 -6.72 -10.24 12.33
C CYS A 194 -6.76 -10.68 10.87
N THR A 195 -7.68 -10.10 10.12
CA THR A 195 -7.92 -10.43 8.70
C THR A 195 -7.43 -9.33 7.77
N GLY A 196 -6.84 -8.25 8.28
CA GLY A 196 -6.50 -7.13 7.43
C GLY A 196 -6.12 -5.88 8.19
N TYR A 197 -5.96 -4.79 7.45
CA TYR A 197 -5.59 -3.50 7.97
C TYR A 197 -6.03 -2.38 7.04
N VAL A 198 -6.32 -1.23 7.63
CA VAL A 198 -6.63 0.03 6.96
C VAL A 198 -5.47 0.98 7.24
N VAL A 199 -4.99 1.65 6.21
CA VAL A 199 -3.94 2.67 6.30
C VAL A 199 -4.54 3.99 5.86
N GLU A 200 -4.28 5.00 6.65
CA GLU A 200 -4.53 6.39 6.33
C GLU A 200 -3.22 7.16 6.43
N ALA A 201 -2.85 7.86 5.37
CA ALA A 201 -1.58 8.56 5.30
C ALA A 201 -1.74 9.95 4.71
N PHE A 202 -1.01 10.92 5.26
CA PHE A 202 -0.92 12.29 4.79
C PHE A 202 0.52 12.63 4.41
N PHE A 203 0.71 13.10 3.19
CA PHE A 203 1.98 13.57 2.65
C PHE A 203 1.88 15.08 2.41
N PRO A 204 2.49 15.90 3.28
CA PRO A 204 2.45 17.36 3.15
C PRO A 204 3.07 17.82 1.83
N TYR A 205 2.52 18.86 1.18
CA TYR A 205 3.15 19.43 -0.02
C TYR A 205 4.58 19.90 0.26
N VAL A 206 4.84 20.47 1.44
CA VAL A 206 6.19 20.87 1.86
C VAL A 206 7.17 19.70 1.94
N PHE A 207 6.69 18.48 2.17
CA PHE A 207 7.50 17.26 2.12
C PHE A 207 7.83 16.88 0.68
N LEU A 208 6.81 16.89 -0.18
CA LEU A 208 6.94 16.53 -1.59
C LEU A 208 7.86 17.54 -2.32
N GLU A 209 7.72 18.83 -2.04
CA GLU A 209 8.63 19.89 -2.52
C GLU A 209 10.07 19.67 -2.02
N PHE A 210 10.25 19.33 -0.74
CA PHE A 210 11.56 18.98 -0.19
C PHE A 210 12.17 17.76 -0.89
N ALA A 211 11.31 16.82 -1.31
CA ALA A 211 11.65 15.64 -2.09
C ALA A 211 11.87 15.94 -3.59
N GLY A 212 11.72 17.20 -4.00
CA GLY A 212 12.01 17.69 -5.34
C GLY A 212 10.82 17.73 -6.28
N TRP A 213 9.59 17.53 -5.80
CA TRP A 213 8.39 17.68 -6.63
C TRP A 213 8.11 19.15 -6.91
N GLU A 214 7.65 19.42 -8.13
CA GLU A 214 7.06 20.71 -8.49
C GLU A 214 5.55 20.62 -8.32
N ILE A 215 5.02 21.28 -7.29
CA ILE A 215 3.60 21.25 -6.99
C ILE A 215 2.90 22.38 -7.75
N PRO A 216 1.97 22.10 -8.68
CA PRO A 216 1.30 23.13 -9.46
C PRO A 216 0.43 24.02 -8.55
N GLU A 217 0.14 25.26 -8.95
CA GLU A 217 -0.77 26.13 -8.21
C GLU A 217 -2.16 25.49 -8.12
N ASP A 218 -2.71 25.10 -9.28
CA ASP A 218 -3.92 24.28 -9.39
C ASP A 218 -3.57 22.80 -9.23
N LYS A 219 -3.93 22.23 -8.08
CA LYS A 219 -3.66 20.82 -7.75
C LYS A 219 -4.44 19.85 -8.63
N SER A 220 -5.51 20.30 -9.30
CA SER A 220 -6.29 19.45 -10.22
C SER A 220 -5.52 19.11 -11.50
N GLU A 221 -4.47 19.86 -11.84
CA GLU A 221 -3.57 19.58 -12.97
C GLU A 221 -2.54 18.49 -12.65
N MET A 222 -2.34 18.16 -11.37
CA MET A 222 -1.40 17.14 -10.94
C MET A 222 -2.00 15.75 -11.13
N VAL A 223 -1.18 14.83 -11.63
CA VAL A 223 -1.49 13.40 -11.67
C VAL A 223 -0.39 12.66 -10.95
N ILE A 224 -0.76 11.76 -10.03
CA ILE A 224 0.17 10.86 -9.37
C ILE A 224 -0.02 9.44 -9.88
N GLY A 225 1.10 8.77 -10.14
CA GLY A 225 1.12 7.35 -10.41
C GLY A 225 1.29 6.61 -9.09
N ILE A 226 0.42 5.63 -8.82
CA ILE A 226 0.49 4.76 -7.64
C ILE A 226 0.55 3.31 -8.10
N ASN A 227 1.59 2.59 -7.68
CA ASN A 227 1.72 1.15 -7.87
C ASN A 227 1.82 0.46 -6.50
N PRO A 228 0.72 -0.11 -6.02
CA PRO A 228 0.72 -0.91 -4.80
C PRO A 228 1.47 -2.23 -5.04
N VAL A 229 2.35 -2.59 -4.11
CA VAL A 229 2.94 -3.93 -4.06
C VAL A 229 2.57 -4.58 -2.74
N HIS A 230 1.63 -5.52 -2.80
CA HIS A 230 1.15 -6.20 -1.62
C HIS A 230 2.11 -7.31 -1.19
N ILE A 231 2.40 -7.38 0.10
CA ILE A 231 3.22 -8.44 0.70
C ILE A 231 2.30 -9.38 1.47
N PHE A 232 2.03 -10.55 0.88
CA PHE A 232 1.55 -11.68 1.67
C PHE A 232 2.71 -12.22 2.49
N SER A 233 2.68 -12.01 3.80
CA SER A 233 3.60 -12.69 4.70
C SER A 233 3.09 -14.09 5.01
N PHE A 234 3.94 -15.11 4.89
CA PHE A 234 3.55 -16.50 5.15
C PHE A 234 3.92 -17.00 6.55
N SER A 235 4.74 -16.25 7.28
CA SER A 235 5.20 -16.66 8.61
C SER A 235 5.65 -15.49 9.48
N TYR A 236 5.61 -15.70 10.80
CA TYR A 236 6.07 -14.72 11.80
C TYR A 236 7.60 -14.61 11.91
N ASN A 237 8.32 -15.71 11.73
CA ASN A 237 9.78 -15.80 11.95
C ASN A 237 10.58 -15.98 10.65
N GLY A 238 9.94 -16.11 9.50
CA GLY A 238 10.61 -16.27 8.22
C GLY A 238 11.45 -15.05 7.87
N GLU A 239 12.60 -15.28 7.24
CA GLU A 239 13.55 -14.23 6.84
C GLU A 239 14.03 -14.38 5.39
N LEU A 240 13.49 -15.34 4.62
CA LEU A 240 13.84 -15.58 3.23
C LEU A 240 12.79 -14.94 2.31
N ASP A 241 13.13 -13.81 1.69
CA ASP A 241 12.26 -13.00 0.82
C ASP A 241 11.58 -13.77 -0.33
N ARG A 242 12.16 -14.88 -0.81
CA ARG A 242 11.60 -15.72 -1.88
C ARG A 242 10.75 -16.90 -1.39
N VAL A 243 10.67 -17.11 -0.09
CA VAL A 243 10.00 -18.27 0.53
C VAL A 243 8.94 -17.84 1.53
N ASP A 244 9.24 -16.82 2.33
CA ASP A 244 8.42 -16.38 3.45
C ASP A 244 7.43 -15.27 3.09
N ARG A 245 7.40 -14.85 1.82
CA ARG A 245 6.43 -13.90 1.29
C ARG A 245 6.08 -14.14 -0.17
N LEU A 246 4.93 -13.60 -0.59
CA LEU A 246 4.71 -13.18 -1.97
C LEU A 246 4.79 -11.66 -2.03
N TRP A 247 5.62 -11.14 -2.95
CA TRP A 247 5.69 -9.72 -3.27
C TRP A 247 4.94 -9.47 -4.58
N SER A 248 3.68 -9.07 -4.47
CA SER A 248 2.74 -9.02 -5.60
C SER A 248 2.65 -7.62 -6.18
N ASN A 249 3.27 -7.40 -7.34
CA ASN A 249 3.15 -6.16 -8.09
C ASN A 249 1.80 -6.13 -8.81
N TRP A 250 0.94 -5.18 -8.46
CA TRP A 250 -0.44 -5.16 -8.91
C TRP A 250 -0.66 -4.66 -10.32
N ALA A 251 0.00 -3.58 -10.74
CA ALA A 251 -0.28 -2.95 -12.03
C ALA A 251 -0.28 -3.93 -13.23
N PRO A 252 0.68 -4.89 -13.34
CA PRO A 252 0.67 -5.91 -14.40
C PRO A 252 -0.57 -6.80 -14.44
N ASN A 253 -1.15 -7.12 -13.27
CA ASN A 253 -2.34 -7.98 -13.18
C ASN A 253 -3.59 -7.28 -13.76
N TYR A 254 -3.55 -5.95 -13.88
CA TYR A 254 -4.65 -5.13 -14.40
C TYR A 254 -4.31 -4.48 -15.75
N GLY A 255 -3.34 -5.04 -16.49
CA GLY A 255 -3.05 -4.63 -17.86
C GLY A 255 -2.23 -3.35 -18.00
N ILE A 256 -1.63 -2.84 -16.92
CA ILE A 256 -0.69 -1.72 -16.96
C ILE A 256 0.73 -2.26 -16.72
N ALA A 257 1.76 -1.66 -17.33
CA ALA A 257 3.12 -2.21 -17.26
C ALA A 257 3.72 -2.31 -15.84
N GLY A 258 3.49 -1.33 -14.95
CA GLY A 258 3.98 -1.41 -13.56
C GLY A 258 5.50 -1.37 -13.42
N ASP A 259 6.20 -0.66 -14.32
CA ASP A 259 7.66 -0.58 -14.34
C ASP A 259 8.21 0.18 -13.12
N TRP A 260 9.18 -0.40 -12.43
CA TRP A 260 9.78 0.22 -11.24
C TRP A 260 10.29 1.63 -11.53
N LEU A 261 10.04 2.54 -10.58
CA LEU A 261 10.49 3.93 -10.61
C LEU A 261 10.01 4.69 -11.87
N THR A 262 8.85 4.30 -12.41
CA THR A 262 8.26 4.89 -13.61
C THR A 262 6.77 5.20 -13.36
N PRO A 263 6.44 6.28 -12.66
CA PRO A 263 5.05 6.60 -12.27
C PRO A 263 4.05 6.64 -13.43
N HIS A 264 4.52 6.95 -14.64
CA HIS A 264 3.70 6.93 -15.85
C HIS A 264 3.11 5.56 -16.20
N THR A 265 3.71 4.46 -15.74
CA THR A 265 3.23 3.09 -15.97
C THR A 265 2.48 2.51 -14.76
N TYR A 266 2.08 3.35 -13.81
CA TYR A 266 1.30 2.99 -12.63
C TYR A 266 -0.16 3.38 -12.80
N PHE A 267 -1.04 3.02 -11.87
CA PHE A 267 -2.41 3.55 -11.85
C PHE A 267 -2.37 5.07 -11.62
N HIS A 268 -3.10 5.85 -12.43
CA HIS A 268 -3.12 7.31 -12.32
C HIS A 268 -4.25 7.76 -11.41
N PHE A 269 -3.94 8.66 -10.49
CA PHE A 269 -4.86 9.29 -9.58
C PHE A 269 -4.79 10.80 -9.76
N GLY A 270 -5.94 11.46 -9.69
CA GLY A 270 -6.06 12.91 -9.60
C GLY A 270 -6.59 13.35 -8.24
N GLN A 271 -7.11 14.57 -8.16
CA GLN A 271 -7.59 15.16 -6.91
C GLN A 271 -8.68 14.35 -6.19
N LYS A 272 -9.50 13.60 -6.94
CA LYS A 272 -10.64 12.82 -6.42
C LYS A 272 -10.47 11.31 -6.60
N GLY A 273 -9.23 10.84 -6.56
CA GLY A 273 -8.93 9.42 -6.64
C GLY A 273 -8.62 8.93 -8.05
N LEU A 274 -8.97 7.66 -8.32
CA LEU A 274 -8.58 6.95 -9.54
C LEU A 274 -9.11 7.66 -10.79
N LEU A 275 -8.24 7.88 -11.77
CA LEU A 275 -8.62 8.35 -13.09
C LEU A 275 -9.14 7.16 -13.92
N SER A 276 -10.46 7.03 -13.95
CA SER A 276 -11.17 6.00 -14.71
C SER A 276 -12.50 6.51 -15.27
N TYR A 277 -13.08 5.71 -16.16
CA TYR A 277 -14.44 5.83 -16.67
C TYR A 277 -15.28 4.64 -16.21
N ASP A 278 -16.58 4.84 -16.11
CA ASP A 278 -17.51 3.75 -15.84
C ASP A 278 -17.83 2.99 -17.12
N TYR A 279 -18.27 1.75 -16.99
CA TYR A 279 -18.89 1.04 -18.10
C TYR A 279 -20.18 0.35 -17.66
N THR A 280 -21.15 0.32 -18.58
CA THR A 280 -22.41 -0.38 -18.37
C THR A 280 -22.65 -1.36 -19.52
N VAL A 281 -23.36 -2.44 -19.23
CA VAL A 281 -23.71 -3.44 -20.24
C VAL A 281 -25.21 -3.66 -20.24
N THR A 282 -25.83 -3.41 -21.38
CA THR A 282 -27.24 -3.72 -21.65
C THR A 282 -27.32 -4.99 -22.48
N TYR A 283 -28.00 -6.00 -21.93
CA TYR A 283 -28.21 -7.29 -22.56
C TYR A 283 -29.58 -7.37 -23.24
N GLY A 284 -29.62 -7.80 -24.50
CA GLY A 284 -30.83 -8.09 -25.25
C GLY A 284 -30.77 -9.42 -26.01
N GLY A 285 -31.65 -9.58 -27.00
CA GLY A 285 -31.86 -10.83 -27.73
C GLY A 285 -32.62 -11.91 -26.96
N THR A 286 -32.69 -13.12 -27.52
CA THR A 286 -33.38 -14.27 -26.91
C THR A 286 -32.45 -15.28 -26.25
N GLY A 287 -31.16 -15.23 -26.60
CA GLY A 287 -30.06 -15.99 -26.01
C GLY A 287 -29.56 -15.41 -24.69
N LYS A 288 -28.41 -15.91 -24.23
CA LYS A 288 -27.77 -15.48 -22.97
C LYS A 288 -26.25 -15.44 -23.11
N GLY A 289 -25.63 -14.55 -22.36
CA GLY A 289 -24.18 -14.49 -22.21
C GLY A 289 -23.77 -13.45 -21.18
N THR A 290 -22.47 -13.23 -21.06
CA THR A 290 -21.88 -12.24 -20.15
C THR A 290 -20.81 -11.44 -20.86
N VAL A 291 -20.63 -10.19 -20.45
CA VAL A 291 -19.55 -9.30 -20.87
C VAL A 291 -18.87 -8.79 -19.60
N LYS A 292 -17.55 -8.85 -19.55
CA LYS A 292 -16.75 -8.37 -18.42
C LYS A 292 -15.46 -7.74 -18.93
N GLU A 293 -14.96 -6.72 -18.22
CA GLU A 293 -13.59 -6.26 -18.44
C GLU A 293 -12.62 -7.44 -18.16
N LYS A 294 -11.61 -7.60 -19.02
CA LYS A 294 -10.77 -8.79 -19.08
C LYS A 294 -10.00 -9.03 -17.78
N ASN A 295 -9.54 -7.97 -17.13
CA ASN A 295 -8.83 -8.04 -15.86
C ASN A 295 -9.76 -7.97 -14.64
N GLY A 296 -11.07 -7.95 -14.85
CA GLY A 296 -12.08 -7.94 -13.80
C GLY A 296 -12.24 -6.60 -13.08
N MET A 297 -11.77 -5.50 -13.67
CA MET A 297 -11.96 -4.18 -13.08
C MET A 297 -13.41 -3.72 -13.23
N PRO A 298 -13.99 -3.05 -12.21
CA PRO A 298 -15.33 -2.48 -12.29
C PRO A 298 -15.38 -1.15 -13.09
N CYS A 299 -14.24 -0.71 -13.62
CA CYS A 299 -14.09 0.56 -14.33
C CYS A 299 -13.02 0.42 -15.43
N ILE A 300 -12.94 1.43 -16.28
CA ILE A 300 -11.96 1.53 -17.37
C ILE A 300 -10.92 2.59 -17.06
N LEU A 301 -9.65 2.21 -17.07
CA LEU A 301 -8.55 3.12 -16.74
C LEU A 301 -8.32 4.13 -17.88
N GLN A 302 -8.26 5.44 -17.58
CA GLN A 302 -8.13 6.48 -18.62
C GLN A 302 -6.81 6.37 -19.43
N GLN A 303 -5.80 5.76 -18.82
CA GLN A 303 -4.45 5.62 -19.35
C GLN A 303 -4.22 4.35 -20.21
N ALA A 304 -5.22 3.47 -20.34
CA ALA A 304 -5.07 2.17 -20.96
C ALA A 304 -6.24 1.82 -21.86
N ASP A 305 -5.99 0.93 -22.83
CA ASP A 305 -7.05 0.34 -23.64
C ASP A 305 -7.91 -0.62 -22.80
N ALA A 306 -9.21 -0.65 -23.07
CA ALA A 306 -10.15 -1.54 -22.39
C ALA A 306 -10.40 -2.78 -23.22
N THR A 307 -10.07 -3.97 -22.71
CA THR A 307 -10.44 -5.23 -23.37
C THR A 307 -11.56 -5.91 -22.61
N PHE A 308 -12.59 -6.35 -23.33
CA PHE A 308 -13.72 -7.06 -22.75
C PHE A 308 -13.74 -8.51 -23.23
N GLU A 309 -14.06 -9.43 -22.33
CA GLU A 309 -14.34 -10.82 -22.64
C GLU A 309 -15.86 -11.03 -22.72
N ILE A 310 -16.29 -11.76 -23.75
CA ILE A 310 -17.67 -12.15 -23.97
C ILE A 310 -17.76 -13.68 -23.94
N ASP A 311 -18.56 -14.19 -23.02
CA ASP A 311 -18.87 -15.62 -22.90
C ASP A 311 -20.36 -15.84 -23.22
N ALA A 312 -20.65 -16.46 -24.37
CA ALA A 312 -22.01 -16.84 -24.75
C ALA A 312 -22.41 -18.17 -24.10
N ILE A 313 -23.67 -18.29 -23.67
CA ILE A 313 -24.21 -19.47 -23.00
C ILE A 313 -24.95 -20.35 -24.01
N ASN A 314 -24.77 -21.67 -23.90
CA ASN A 314 -25.43 -22.67 -24.74
C ASN A 314 -25.20 -22.50 -26.26
N GLY A 315 -24.10 -21.86 -26.65
CA GLY A 315 -23.75 -21.64 -28.05
C GLY A 315 -24.57 -20.55 -28.74
N ALA A 316 -25.15 -19.61 -27.99
CA ALA A 316 -25.79 -18.44 -28.55
C ALA A 316 -24.81 -17.62 -29.41
N ASP A 317 -25.31 -17.05 -30.50
CA ASP A 317 -24.54 -16.18 -31.38
C ASP A 317 -24.63 -14.73 -30.89
N ILE A 318 -23.55 -13.96 -31.07
CA ILE A 318 -23.57 -12.51 -30.84
C ILE A 318 -24.13 -11.86 -32.09
N THR A 319 -25.34 -11.30 -32.02
CA THR A 319 -26.04 -10.72 -33.18
C THR A 319 -25.99 -9.20 -33.22
N LYS A 320 -25.68 -8.58 -32.07
CA LYS A 320 -25.42 -7.15 -31.94
C LYS A 320 -24.30 -6.94 -30.92
N LEU A 321 -23.39 -6.03 -31.24
CA LEU A 321 -22.44 -5.46 -30.28
C LEU A 321 -22.20 -4.00 -30.65
N THR A 322 -22.57 -3.08 -29.76
CA THR A 322 -22.25 -1.66 -29.92
C THR A 322 -21.61 -1.09 -28.66
N VAL A 323 -20.67 -0.16 -28.85
CA VAL A 323 -20.03 0.64 -27.80
C VAL A 323 -20.33 2.10 -28.10
N ASN A 324 -21.00 2.81 -27.19
CA ASN A 324 -21.47 4.20 -27.38
C ASN A 324 -22.20 4.38 -28.72
N GLY A 325 -23.04 3.39 -29.09
CA GLY A 325 -23.80 3.37 -30.34
C GLY A 325 -23.01 3.00 -31.61
N VAL A 326 -21.70 2.80 -31.54
CA VAL A 326 -20.86 2.36 -32.67
C VAL A 326 -20.78 0.84 -32.69
N SER A 327 -20.97 0.21 -33.84
CA SER A 327 -20.88 -1.25 -33.99
C SER A 327 -19.45 -1.77 -33.83
N TYR A 328 -19.29 -2.81 -33.02
CA TYR A 328 -18.03 -3.53 -32.78
C TYR A 328 -18.11 -5.01 -33.21
N LEU A 329 -19.18 -5.41 -33.91
CA LEU A 329 -19.41 -6.81 -34.30
C LEU A 329 -18.27 -7.37 -35.17
N ASP A 330 -17.74 -6.55 -36.09
CA ASP A 330 -16.64 -6.93 -36.99
C ASP A 330 -15.27 -6.90 -36.29
N ASP A 331 -15.18 -6.33 -35.08
CA ASP A 331 -13.95 -6.22 -34.28
C ASP A 331 -13.80 -7.38 -33.27
N LEU A 332 -14.71 -8.35 -33.30
CA LEU A 332 -14.66 -9.51 -32.42
C LEU A 332 -13.53 -10.47 -32.77
N ASN A 333 -12.72 -10.77 -31.76
CA ASN A 333 -11.65 -11.75 -31.84
C ASN A 333 -12.03 -13.01 -31.05
N TYR A 334 -12.13 -14.14 -31.73
CA TYR A 334 -12.54 -15.42 -31.14
C TYR A 334 -11.36 -16.30 -30.77
N THR A 335 -11.36 -16.80 -29.53
CA THR A 335 -10.46 -17.86 -29.06
C THR A 335 -11.31 -19.01 -28.52
N GLY A 336 -11.55 -20.03 -29.34
CA GLY A 336 -12.50 -21.09 -29.01
C GLY A 336 -13.93 -20.54 -28.96
N ALA A 337 -14.62 -20.74 -27.84
CA ALA A 337 -16.00 -20.25 -27.63
C ALA A 337 -16.07 -18.84 -27.03
N ARG A 338 -14.93 -18.24 -26.66
CA ARG A 338 -14.87 -16.89 -26.09
C ARG A 338 -14.59 -15.87 -27.18
N ALA A 339 -15.33 -14.77 -27.16
CA ALA A 339 -15.04 -13.61 -27.99
C ALA A 339 -14.43 -12.48 -27.15
N THR A 340 -13.64 -11.61 -27.77
CA THR A 340 -13.06 -10.43 -27.15
C THR A 340 -13.12 -9.25 -28.09
N PHE A 341 -13.26 -8.04 -27.54
CA PHE A 341 -13.09 -6.79 -28.28
C PHE A 341 -12.34 -5.78 -27.42
N THR A 342 -11.70 -4.81 -28.05
CA THR A 342 -10.90 -3.78 -27.38
C THR A 342 -11.39 -2.39 -27.76
N VAL A 343 -11.67 -1.55 -26.77
CA VAL A 343 -11.93 -0.12 -26.92
C VAL A 343 -10.60 0.60 -26.69
N ASN A 344 -10.03 1.17 -27.75
CA ASN A 344 -8.74 1.84 -27.68
C ASN A 344 -8.90 3.28 -27.23
N ASN A 345 -8.03 3.75 -26.33
CA ASN A 345 -7.98 5.12 -25.81
C ASN A 345 -9.37 5.70 -25.43
N PRO A 346 -10.09 5.09 -24.48
CA PRO A 346 -11.38 5.60 -24.03
C PRO A 346 -11.25 7.04 -23.50
N THR A 347 -12.23 7.90 -23.79
CA THR A 347 -12.25 9.31 -23.34
C THR A 347 -13.51 9.68 -22.55
N GLU A 348 -14.39 8.71 -22.32
CA GLU A 348 -15.69 8.87 -21.65
C GLU A 348 -16.19 7.51 -21.14
N ASP A 349 -17.28 7.54 -20.38
CA ASP A 349 -17.98 6.33 -19.94
C ASP A 349 -18.42 5.47 -21.14
N ILE A 350 -18.41 4.15 -20.94
CA ILE A 350 -18.64 3.16 -21.98
C ILE A 350 -20.00 2.49 -21.80
N GLU A 351 -20.90 2.69 -22.75
CA GLU A 351 -22.17 2.01 -22.87
C GLU A 351 -22.05 0.86 -23.88
N ILE A 352 -22.11 -0.38 -23.38
CA ILE A 352 -22.07 -1.59 -24.21
C ILE A 352 -23.50 -2.11 -24.36
N GLU A 353 -23.96 -2.25 -25.59
CA GLU A 353 -25.19 -3.00 -25.88
C GLU A 353 -24.85 -4.27 -26.65
N ILE A 354 -25.38 -5.41 -26.19
CA ILE A 354 -25.11 -6.71 -26.78
C ILE A 354 -26.38 -7.56 -26.85
N ASP A 355 -26.62 -8.18 -28.00
CA ASP A 355 -27.69 -9.16 -28.19
C ASP A 355 -27.09 -10.56 -28.42
N PHE A 356 -27.68 -11.55 -27.75
CA PHE A 356 -27.41 -12.97 -27.95
C PHE A 356 -28.64 -13.66 -28.54
N ASP A 357 -28.50 -14.58 -29.50
CA ASP A 357 -29.61 -15.37 -30.05
C ASP A 357 -29.33 -16.87 -30.19
#